data_AF-A0A6J5CTL9-F1
#
_entry.id   AF-A0A6J5CTL9-F1
#
_cell.length_a   1.000
_cell.length_b   1.000
_cell.length_c   1.000
_cell.angle_alpha   90.00
_cell.angle_beta   90.00
_cell.angle_gamma   90.00
#
_symmetry.space_group_name_H-M   'P 1'
#
loop_
_entity.id
_entity.type
_entity.pdbx_description
1 polymer ?
#
loop_
_entity_poly.entity_id
_entity_poly.type
_entity_poly.pdbx_seq_one_letter_code
_entity_poly.pdbx_strand_id
1 'polypeptide(L)'
;MSDQQTKHETLLSKLEQHLVAERYCVHIRNRYLAVAANFLSFLDRRRICVDATQPSHILAYLQCELRSFRLRHGHSPLSALGWRASHATGIHQLLRLAIGKWPPDPPTSSVNAKFDRALCMEYGQWLREWRGLATETVDGHLAEAQRFLCQHGQCKGADTLMHMTITDIDVYLQSRVSSLRRVSRKDIALRLRSFVRYLYG
;
A
#
# COMPACT_ATOMS: atom_id res chain seq x y z
N MET A 1 -31.10 11.68 3.83
CA MET A 1 -29.87 11.51 4.65
C MET A 1 -30.03 10.42 5.72
N SER A 2 -31.24 9.97 6.08
CA SER A 2 -31.45 8.94 7.11
C SER A 2 -30.91 7.54 6.76
N ASP A 3 -31.05 7.09 5.51
CA ASP A 3 -30.71 5.70 5.15
C ASP A 3 -29.22 5.33 5.24
N GLN A 4 -28.30 6.28 5.02
CA GLN A 4 -26.85 6.02 5.16
C GLN A 4 -26.41 6.04 6.62
N GLN A 5 -26.99 6.93 7.43
CA GLN A 5 -26.74 7.01 8.87
C GLN A 5 -27.13 5.69 9.55
N THR A 6 -28.33 5.17 9.26
CA THR A 6 -28.82 3.90 9.83
C THR A 6 -27.98 2.70 9.38
N LYS A 7 -27.47 2.71 8.14
CA LYS A 7 -26.52 1.69 7.65
C LYS A 7 -25.18 1.74 8.40
N HIS A 8 -24.65 2.94 8.64
CA HIS A 8 -23.40 3.14 9.39
C HIS A 8 -23.50 2.66 10.83
N GLU A 9 -24.60 2.99 11.52
CA GLU A 9 -24.88 2.50 12.87
C GLU A 9 -24.98 0.97 12.93
N THR A 10 -25.71 0.38 11.98
CA THR A 10 -25.84 -1.08 11.86
C THR A 10 -24.47 -1.76 11.65
N LEU A 11 -23.61 -1.18 10.81
CA LEU A 11 -22.26 -1.72 10.57
C LEU A 11 -21.36 -1.61 11.80
N LEU A 12 -21.43 -0.51 12.55
CA LEU A 12 -20.68 -0.35 13.80
C LEU A 12 -21.14 -1.34 14.87
N SER A 13 -22.45 -1.58 15.01
CA SER A 13 -22.97 -2.60 15.94
C SER A 13 -22.53 -4.00 15.55
N LYS A 14 -22.54 -4.35 14.25
CA LYS A 14 -22.01 -5.64 13.77
C LYS A 14 -20.52 -5.80 14.05
N LEU A 15 -19.74 -4.73 13.86
CA LEU A 15 -18.32 -4.72 14.18
C LEU A 15 -18.08 -4.92 15.67
N GLU A 16 -18.86 -4.26 16.53
CA GLU A 16 -18.76 -4.42 17.98
C GLU A 16 -19.03 -5.88 18.41
N GLN A 17 -20.12 -6.47 17.91
CA GLN A 17 -20.47 -7.87 18.18
C GLN A 17 -19.37 -8.83 17.73
N HIS A 18 -18.81 -8.62 16.54
CA HIS A 18 -17.70 -9.40 16.02
C HIS A 18 -16.45 -9.29 16.92
N LEU A 19 -16.08 -8.08 17.34
CA LEU A 19 -14.93 -7.87 18.23
C LEU A 19 -15.12 -8.49 19.61
N VAL A 20 -16.35 -8.54 20.12
CA VAL A 20 -16.70 -9.25 21.36
C VAL A 20 -16.57 -10.77 21.18
N ALA A 21 -17.10 -11.32 20.08
CA ALA A 21 -17.03 -12.75 19.78
C ALA A 21 -15.58 -13.24 19.65
N GLU A 22 -14.72 -12.45 18.99
CA GLU A 22 -13.29 -12.72 18.83
C GLU A 22 -12.45 -12.41 20.09
N ARG A 23 -13.11 -12.05 21.21
CA ARG A 23 -12.49 -11.81 22.53
C ARG A 23 -11.41 -10.72 22.53
N TYR A 24 -11.57 -9.68 21.70
CA TYR A 24 -10.70 -8.51 21.76
C TYR A 24 -10.84 -7.80 23.11
N CYS A 25 -9.73 -7.31 23.64
CA CYS A 25 -9.77 -6.52 24.87
C CYS A 25 -10.51 -5.19 24.66
N VAL A 26 -11.12 -4.68 25.73
CA VAL A 26 -11.99 -3.48 25.69
C VAL A 26 -11.30 -2.28 25.06
N HIS A 27 -10.00 -2.08 25.37
CA HIS A 27 -9.24 -0.96 24.83
C HIS A 27 -9.09 -1.03 23.29
N ILE A 28 -8.76 -2.21 22.75
CA ILE A 28 -8.61 -2.39 21.30
C ILE A 28 -9.96 -2.29 20.61
N ARG A 29 -11.03 -2.83 21.22
CA ARG A 29 -12.39 -2.71 20.70
C ARG A 29 -12.82 -1.25 20.56
N ASN A 30 -12.70 -0.46 21.62
CA ASN A 30 -13.08 0.96 21.60
C ASN A 30 -12.28 1.74 20.57
N ARG A 31 -10.99 1.43 20.44
CA ARG A 31 -10.13 2.05 19.43
C ARG A 31 -10.58 1.70 18.01
N TYR A 32 -10.86 0.43 17.72
CA TYR A 32 -11.30 0.00 16.39
C TYR A 32 -12.65 0.60 16.03
N LEU A 33 -13.60 0.66 16.98
CA LEU A 33 -14.89 1.32 16.79
C LEU A 33 -14.73 2.82 16.51
N ALA A 34 -13.89 3.52 17.28
CA ALA A 34 -13.64 4.94 17.05
C ALA A 34 -13.02 5.21 15.68
N VAL A 35 -12.03 4.41 15.28
CA VAL A 35 -11.40 4.53 13.96
C VAL A 35 -12.39 4.21 12.84
N ALA A 36 -13.23 3.18 13.00
CA ALA A 36 -14.27 2.81 12.04
C ALA A 36 -15.31 3.94 11.88
N ALA A 37 -15.80 4.51 12.98
CA ALA A 37 -16.77 5.61 12.96
C ALA A 37 -16.20 6.87 12.27
N ASN A 38 -14.93 7.21 12.56
CA ASN A 38 -14.25 8.33 11.90
C ASN A 38 -14.07 8.08 10.39
N PHE A 39 -13.77 6.84 10.00
CA PHE A 39 -13.67 6.46 8.60
C PHE A 39 -15.02 6.55 7.86
N LEU A 40 -16.11 6.08 8.47
CA LEU A 40 -17.46 6.22 7.91
C LEU A 40 -17.84 7.69 7.75
N SER A 41 -17.56 8.52 8.75
CA SER A 41 -17.76 9.98 8.67
C SER A 41 -16.94 10.62 7.55
N PHE A 42 -15.74 10.11 7.29
CA PHE A 42 -14.90 10.56 6.18
C PHE A 42 -15.49 10.18 4.81
N LEU A 43 -16.04 8.97 4.68
CA LEU A 43 -16.74 8.53 3.46
C LEU A 43 -17.99 9.36 3.20
N ASP A 44 -18.80 9.64 4.23
CA ASP A 44 -19.99 10.49 4.13
C ASP A 44 -19.65 11.90 3.63
N ARG A 45 -18.62 12.53 4.21
CA ARG A 45 -18.16 13.86 3.79
C ARG A 45 -17.73 13.90 2.32
N ARG A 46 -17.25 12.78 1.78
CA ARG A 46 -16.84 12.64 0.37
C ARG A 46 -17.92 12.04 -0.53
N ARG A 47 -19.11 11.74 0.02
CA ARG A 47 -20.22 11.06 -0.68
C ARG A 47 -19.79 9.74 -1.34
N ILE A 48 -18.92 8.98 -0.66
CA ILE A 48 -18.45 7.68 -1.13
C ILE A 48 -19.27 6.59 -0.45
N CYS A 49 -19.86 5.68 -1.22
CA CYS A 49 -20.56 4.52 -0.66
C CYS A 49 -19.55 3.54 -0.04
N VAL A 50 -19.91 2.93 1.09
CA VAL A 50 -19.07 1.90 1.75
C VAL A 50 -18.73 0.76 0.78
N ASP A 51 -19.69 0.32 -0.03
CA ASP A 51 -19.49 -0.76 -1.01
C ASP A 51 -18.55 -0.36 -2.16
N ALA A 52 -18.41 0.94 -2.44
CA ALA A 52 -17.52 1.48 -3.46
C ALA A 52 -16.13 1.87 -2.89
N THR A 53 -15.81 1.42 -1.67
CA THR A 53 -14.54 1.76 -1.03
C THR A 53 -13.37 1.12 -1.78
N GLN A 54 -12.34 1.91 -2.07
CA GLN A 54 -11.09 1.45 -2.66
C GLN A 54 -9.93 1.63 -1.67
N PRO A 55 -8.82 0.88 -1.83
CA PRO A 55 -7.61 1.08 -1.02
C PRO A 55 -7.09 2.53 -1.03
N SER A 56 -7.30 3.27 -2.12
CA SER A 56 -6.98 4.70 -2.25
C SER A 56 -7.73 5.57 -1.23
N HIS A 57 -8.98 5.24 -0.91
CA HIS A 57 -9.79 5.96 0.08
C HIS A 57 -9.25 5.76 1.50
N ILE A 58 -8.77 4.56 1.82
CA ILE A 58 -8.10 4.28 3.11
C ILE A 58 -6.78 5.06 3.20
N LEU A 59 -5.98 5.08 2.12
CA LEU A 59 -4.75 5.87 2.07
C LEU A 59 -5.02 7.35 2.34
N ALA A 60 -6.03 7.92 1.68
CA ALA A 60 -6.42 9.31 1.83
C ALA A 60 -6.93 9.63 3.25
N TYR A 61 -7.75 8.75 3.84
CA TYR A 61 -8.19 8.88 5.23
C TYR A 61 -7.01 8.88 6.20
N LEU A 62 -6.10 7.92 6.08
CA LEU A 62 -4.94 7.81 6.97
C LEU A 62 -4.00 9.02 6.88
N GLN A 63 -3.88 9.63 5.69
CA GLN A 63 -3.15 10.88 5.52
C GLN A 63 -3.84 12.06 6.23
N CYS A 64 -5.18 12.15 6.14
CA CYS A 64 -5.96 13.16 6.84
C CYS A 64 -5.83 13.01 8.36
N GLU A 65 -6.00 11.79 8.88
CA GLU A 65 -5.85 11.50 10.31
C GLU A 65 -4.44 11.78 10.81
N LEU A 66 -3.40 11.46 10.03
CA LEU A 66 -2.02 11.77 10.41
C LEU A 66 -1.79 13.28 10.51
N ARG A 67 -2.39 14.06 9.61
CA ARG A 67 -2.35 15.53 9.67
C ARG A 67 -3.08 16.05 10.91
N SER A 68 -4.28 15.55 11.18
CA SER A 68 -5.06 15.90 12.38
C SER A 68 -4.35 15.49 13.67
N PHE A 69 -3.64 14.36 13.68
CA PHE A 69 -2.83 13.93 14.81
C PHE A 69 -1.69 14.92 15.09
N ARG A 70 -0.93 15.29 14.05
CA ARG A 70 0.17 16.25 14.18
C ARG A 70 -0.31 17.62 14.66
N LEU A 71 -1.46 18.08 14.15
CA LEU A 71 -2.06 19.34 14.60
C LEU A 71 -2.47 19.31 16.08
N ARG A 72 -3.00 18.18 16.55
CA ARG A 72 -3.44 18.03 17.95
C ARG A 72 -2.30 17.85 18.95
N HIS A 73 -1.28 17.09 18.57
CA HIS A 73 -0.21 16.67 19.49
C HIS A 73 1.10 17.42 19.29
N GLY A 74 1.24 18.21 18.21
CA GLY A 74 2.46 18.95 17.90
C GLY A 74 3.64 18.08 17.42
N HIS A 75 3.49 16.75 17.41
CA HIS A 75 4.52 15.80 16.98
C HIS A 75 3.97 14.69 16.10
N SER A 76 4.86 13.96 15.42
CA SER A 76 4.49 12.73 14.69
C SER A 76 4.33 11.54 15.65
N PRO A 77 3.54 10.51 15.29
CA PRO A 77 3.50 9.28 16.06
C PRO A 77 4.89 8.66 16.21
N LEU A 78 5.17 8.07 17.38
CA LEU A 78 6.46 7.41 17.67
C LEU A 78 6.82 6.33 16.63
N SER A 79 5.82 5.59 16.14
CA SER A 79 5.95 4.67 15.01
C SER A 79 4.87 4.97 13.98
N ALA A 80 5.26 5.53 12.83
CA ALA A 80 4.34 5.79 11.74
C ALA A 80 3.72 4.51 11.19
N LEU A 81 4.51 3.43 11.09
CA LEU A 81 4.04 2.13 10.60
C LEU A 81 3.07 1.47 11.57
N GLY A 82 3.40 1.43 12.87
CA GLY A 82 2.53 0.86 13.91
C GLY A 82 1.24 1.66 14.09
N TRP A 83 1.32 2.99 14.05
CA TRP A 83 0.16 3.87 14.07
C TRP A 83 -0.75 3.58 12.88
N ARG A 84 -0.17 3.47 11.68
CA ARG A 84 -0.89 3.22 10.44
C ARG A 84 -1.57 1.84 10.44
N ALA A 85 -0.84 0.80 10.85
CA ALA A 85 -1.38 -0.56 10.97
C ALA A 85 -2.56 -0.59 11.94
N SER A 86 -2.41 0.04 13.11
CA SER A 86 -3.48 0.10 14.12
C SER A 86 -4.75 0.77 13.61
N HIS A 87 -4.64 1.81 12.78
CA HIS A 87 -5.82 2.46 12.17
C HIS A 87 -6.38 1.63 11.01
N ALA A 88 -5.52 1.03 10.19
CA ALA A 88 -5.96 0.22 9.07
C ALA A 88 -6.71 -1.04 9.52
N THR A 89 -6.31 -1.68 10.63
CA THR A 89 -6.93 -2.94 11.08
C THR A 89 -8.41 -2.79 11.40
N GLY A 90 -8.81 -1.77 12.18
CA GLY A 90 -10.23 -1.54 12.49
C GLY A 90 -11.07 -1.28 11.22
N ILE A 91 -10.52 -0.51 10.28
CA ILE A 91 -11.17 -0.24 8.98
C ILE A 91 -11.29 -1.51 8.15
N HIS A 92 -10.25 -2.33 8.10
CA HIS A 92 -10.27 -3.58 7.34
C HIS A 92 -11.32 -4.55 7.91
N GLN A 93 -11.47 -4.65 9.23
CA GLN A 93 -12.50 -5.49 9.84
C GLN A 93 -13.91 -4.99 9.51
N LEU A 94 -14.14 -3.67 9.58
CA LEU A 94 -15.40 -3.06 9.15
C LEU A 94 -15.71 -3.40 7.69
N LEU A 95 -14.74 -3.24 6.79
CA LEU A 95 -14.91 -3.47 5.36
C LEU A 95 -15.12 -4.95 5.02
N ARG A 96 -14.51 -5.89 5.77
CA ARG A 96 -14.83 -7.31 5.66
C ARG A 96 -16.28 -7.61 6.04
N LEU A 97 -16.82 -6.93 7.05
CA LEU A 97 -18.23 -7.11 7.43
C LEU A 97 -19.21 -6.49 6.44
N ALA A 98 -18.84 -5.39 5.79
CA ALA A 98 -19.68 -4.71 4.81
C ALA A 98 -19.63 -5.36 3.42
N ILE A 99 -18.42 -5.64 2.92
CA ILE A 99 -18.14 -6.05 1.52
C ILE A 99 -17.81 -7.56 1.45
N GLY A 100 -17.61 -8.23 2.59
CA GLY A 100 -17.20 -9.63 2.66
C GLY A 100 -15.69 -9.79 2.54
N LYS A 101 -15.15 -9.70 1.31
CA LYS A 101 -13.71 -9.84 1.05
C LYS A 101 -13.03 -8.47 0.99
N TRP A 102 -12.15 -8.22 1.95
CA TRP A 102 -11.30 -7.02 1.99
C TRP A 102 -9.83 -7.38 2.31
N PRO A 103 -8.83 -6.83 1.58
CA PRO A 103 -8.95 -5.93 0.44
C PRO A 103 -9.69 -6.59 -0.74
N PRO A 104 -10.41 -5.81 -1.57
CA PRO A 104 -11.06 -6.36 -2.74
C PRO A 104 -9.98 -6.99 -3.62
N ASP A 105 -10.31 -8.08 -4.29
CA ASP A 105 -9.38 -8.66 -5.26
C ASP A 105 -8.92 -7.52 -6.18
N PRO A 106 -7.59 -7.31 -6.32
CA PRO A 106 -7.10 -6.21 -7.14
C PRO A 106 -7.76 -6.37 -8.51
N PRO A 107 -8.33 -5.29 -9.09
CA PRO A 107 -9.06 -5.36 -10.35
C PRO A 107 -8.20 -6.15 -11.33
N THR A 108 -8.77 -7.24 -11.85
CA THR A 108 -8.12 -8.25 -12.73
C THR A 108 -6.68 -7.86 -13.03
N SER A 109 -5.77 -8.22 -12.11
CA SER A 109 -4.35 -7.85 -12.17
C SER A 109 -3.93 -7.99 -13.63
N SER A 110 -3.64 -6.86 -14.28
CA SER A 110 -3.38 -6.84 -15.72
C SER A 110 -2.35 -7.92 -16.04
N VAL A 111 -2.38 -8.47 -17.25
CA VAL A 111 -1.38 -9.47 -17.67
C VAL A 111 0.03 -8.98 -17.33
N ASN A 112 0.26 -7.68 -17.52
CA ASN A 112 1.48 -6.97 -17.12
C ASN A 112 1.76 -7.02 -15.61
N ALA A 113 0.77 -6.77 -14.75
CA ALA A 113 0.94 -6.83 -13.30
C ALA A 113 1.24 -8.25 -12.78
N LYS A 114 0.69 -9.28 -13.42
CA LYS A 114 1.05 -10.68 -13.11
C LYS A 114 2.47 -11.00 -13.56
N PHE A 115 2.83 -10.58 -14.77
CA PHE A 115 4.17 -10.73 -15.33
C PHE A 115 5.23 -10.04 -14.46
N ASP A 116 5.05 -8.76 -14.15
CA ASP A 116 5.98 -7.97 -13.34
C ASP A 116 6.18 -8.56 -11.93
N ARG A 117 5.12 -9.15 -11.36
CA ARG A 117 5.19 -9.85 -10.07
C ARG A 117 6.02 -11.13 -10.16
N ALA A 118 5.75 -11.97 -11.17
CA ALA A 118 6.52 -13.20 -11.39
C ALA A 118 8.01 -12.87 -11.62
N LEU A 119 8.28 -11.87 -12.45
CA LEU A 119 9.63 -11.37 -12.74
C LEU A 119 10.36 -10.87 -11.47
N CYS A 120 9.67 -10.15 -10.58
CA CYS A 120 10.25 -9.76 -9.29
C CYS A 120 10.55 -10.95 -8.38
N MET A 121 9.70 -11.98 -8.39
CA MET A 121 9.92 -13.19 -7.59
C MET A 121 11.16 -13.95 -8.09
N GLU A 122 11.27 -14.15 -9.40
CA GLU A 122 12.41 -14.82 -10.03
C GLU A 122 13.71 -14.02 -9.84
N TYR A 123 13.66 -12.69 -10.02
CA TYR A 123 14.80 -11.82 -9.72
C TYR A 123 15.24 -11.90 -8.26
N GLY A 124 14.27 -11.91 -7.32
CA GLY A 124 14.55 -12.03 -5.89
C GLY A 124 15.19 -13.37 -5.53
N GLN A 125 14.75 -14.46 -6.16
CA GLN A 125 15.37 -15.77 -6.02
C GLN A 125 16.80 -15.77 -6.56
N TRP A 126 17.01 -15.21 -7.76
CA TRP A 126 18.34 -15.06 -8.35
C TRP A 126 19.30 -14.28 -7.45
N LEU A 127 18.86 -13.18 -6.84
CA LEU A 127 19.69 -12.41 -5.91
C LEU A 127 20.07 -13.18 -4.64
N ARG A 128 19.19 -14.04 -4.14
CA ARG A 128 19.45 -14.85 -2.94
C ARG A 128 20.37 -16.02 -3.25
N GLU A 129 20.06 -16.76 -4.31
CA GLU A 129 20.73 -18.04 -4.61
C GLU A 129 22.04 -17.83 -5.37
N TRP A 130 22.05 -16.96 -6.38
CA TRP A 130 23.24 -16.77 -7.23
C TRP A 130 24.17 -15.68 -6.72
N ARG A 131 23.64 -14.67 -6.03
CA ARG A 131 24.46 -13.58 -5.47
C ARG A 131 24.68 -13.67 -3.97
N GLY A 132 24.01 -14.59 -3.27
CA GLY A 132 24.16 -14.78 -1.83
C GLY A 132 23.84 -13.53 -1.02
N LEU A 133 22.98 -12.64 -1.52
CA LEU A 133 22.72 -11.37 -0.86
C LEU A 133 21.85 -11.56 0.39
N ALA A 134 22.15 -10.79 1.43
CA ALA A 134 21.34 -10.73 2.64
C ALA A 134 19.90 -10.27 2.31
N THR A 135 18.92 -10.81 3.04
CA THR A 135 17.48 -10.56 2.82
C THR A 135 17.16 -9.06 2.75
N GLU A 136 17.71 -8.25 3.65
CA GLU A 136 17.49 -6.79 3.67
C GLU A 136 18.01 -6.10 2.40
N THR A 137 19.13 -6.57 1.86
CA THR A 137 19.67 -6.07 0.60
C THR A 137 18.77 -6.47 -0.57
N VAL A 138 18.33 -7.73 -0.60
CA VAL A 138 17.39 -8.23 -1.61
C VAL A 138 16.09 -7.43 -1.59
N ASP A 139 15.53 -7.14 -0.42
CA ASP A 139 14.32 -6.32 -0.29
C ASP A 139 14.52 -4.91 -0.84
N GLY A 140 15.70 -4.32 -0.60
CA GLY A 140 16.09 -3.04 -1.19
C GLY A 140 16.16 -3.07 -2.72
N HIS A 141 16.63 -4.16 -3.31
CA HIS A 141 16.65 -4.38 -4.76
C HIS A 141 15.25 -4.61 -5.33
N LEU A 142 14.45 -5.46 -4.69
CA LEU A 142 13.07 -5.77 -5.12
C LEU A 142 12.17 -4.54 -5.05
N ALA A 143 12.30 -3.73 -4.00
CA ALA A 143 11.54 -2.49 -3.87
C ALA A 143 11.85 -1.51 -5.00
N GLU A 144 13.09 -1.47 -5.49
CA GLU A 144 13.46 -0.59 -6.60
C GLU A 144 13.03 -1.16 -7.95
N ALA A 145 13.16 -2.48 -8.16
CA ALA A 145 12.67 -3.15 -9.35
C ALA A 145 11.13 -3.00 -9.49
N GLN A 146 10.38 -3.17 -8.42
CA GLN A 146 8.92 -2.96 -8.42
C GLN A 146 8.53 -1.52 -8.76
N ARG A 147 9.26 -0.52 -8.23
CA ARG A 147 9.01 0.90 -8.55
C ARG A 147 9.31 1.22 -10.02
N PHE A 148 10.34 0.60 -10.58
CA PHE A 148 10.66 0.71 -11.99
C PHE A 148 9.55 0.11 -12.86
N LEU A 149 9.10 -1.11 -12.53
CA LEU A 149 8.07 -1.82 -13.27
C LEU A 149 6.69 -1.16 -13.16
N CYS A 150 6.38 -0.54 -12.02
CA CYS A 150 5.10 0.14 -11.78
C CYS A 150 5.21 1.67 -11.91
N GLN A 151 6.17 2.16 -12.69
CA GLN A 151 6.35 3.60 -12.89
C GLN A 151 5.04 4.21 -13.42
N HIS A 152 4.63 5.36 -12.85
CA HIS A 152 3.33 6.00 -13.11
C HIS A 152 2.07 5.21 -12.70
N GLY A 153 2.23 4.14 -11.90
CA GLY A 153 1.11 3.36 -11.38
C GLY A 153 0.55 2.31 -12.34
N GLN A 154 1.22 2.08 -13.48
CA GLN A 154 0.90 1.02 -14.43
C GLN A 154 2.09 0.06 -14.53
N CYS A 155 1.80 -1.24 -14.58
CA CYS A 155 2.80 -2.28 -14.76
C CYS A 155 3.26 -2.31 -16.22
N LYS A 156 4.58 -2.26 -16.44
CA LYS A 156 5.21 -2.26 -17.78
C LYS A 156 4.83 -3.52 -18.55
N GLY A 157 4.95 -4.70 -17.93
CA GLY A 157 4.71 -5.97 -18.59
C GLY A 157 5.75 -6.33 -19.66
N ALA A 158 5.57 -7.51 -20.27
CA ALA A 158 6.54 -8.12 -21.17
C ALA A 158 6.81 -7.27 -22.42
N ASP A 159 5.77 -6.77 -23.08
CA ASP A 159 5.89 -6.03 -24.34
C ASP A 159 6.68 -4.72 -24.19
N THR A 160 6.38 -3.94 -23.14
CA THR A 160 7.10 -2.71 -22.83
C THR A 160 8.57 -2.98 -22.47
N LEU A 161 8.86 -4.08 -21.76
CA LEU A 161 10.23 -4.45 -21.43
C LEU A 161 11.00 -4.95 -22.65
N MET A 162 10.35 -5.64 -23.58
CA MET A 162 10.98 -6.11 -24.82
C MET A 162 11.42 -4.94 -25.72
N HIS A 163 10.64 -3.87 -25.76
CA HIS A 163 10.92 -2.68 -26.57
C HIS A 163 11.60 -1.54 -25.79
N MET A 164 12.05 -1.83 -24.57
CA MET A 164 12.59 -0.82 -23.68
C MET A 164 13.93 -0.27 -24.18
N THR A 165 14.06 1.04 -24.17
CA THR A 165 15.27 1.74 -24.61
C THR A 165 16.11 2.24 -23.42
N ILE A 166 17.37 2.61 -23.69
CA ILE A 166 18.22 3.29 -22.70
C ILE A 166 17.58 4.60 -22.23
N THR A 167 16.87 5.30 -23.13
CA THR A 167 16.17 6.54 -22.81
C THR A 167 15.08 6.33 -21.74
N ASP A 168 14.36 5.20 -21.76
CA ASP A 168 13.35 4.89 -20.74
C ASP A 168 13.97 4.69 -19.36
N ILE A 169 15.16 4.09 -19.31
CA ILE A 169 15.95 3.91 -18.08
C ILE A 169 16.42 5.27 -17.54
N ASP A 170 16.92 6.14 -18.42
CA ASP A 170 17.37 7.48 -18.05
C ASP A 170 16.24 8.36 -17.56
N VAL A 171 15.08 8.32 -18.22
CA VAL A 171 13.86 9.04 -17.79
C VAL A 171 13.44 8.58 -16.39
N TYR A 172 13.44 7.27 -16.14
CA TYR A 172 13.18 6.75 -14.80
C TYR A 172 14.19 7.28 -13.79
N LEU A 173 15.49 7.13 -14.06
CA LEU A 173 16.55 7.56 -13.14
C LEU A 173 16.45 9.05 -12.84
N GLN A 174 16.30 9.91 -13.84
CA GLN A 174 16.14 11.35 -13.69
C GLN A 174 14.95 11.70 -12.81
N SER A 175 13.79 11.07 -13.05
CA SER A 175 12.59 11.30 -12.25
C SER A 175 12.79 10.91 -10.78
N ARG A 176 13.53 9.82 -10.51
CA ARG A 176 13.71 9.26 -9.17
C ARG A 176 14.82 9.93 -8.37
N VAL A 177 15.90 10.37 -9.02
CA VAL A 177 17.10 10.88 -8.34
C VAL A 177 17.14 12.40 -8.17
N SER A 178 16.25 13.13 -8.85
CA SER A 178 16.21 14.60 -8.90
C SER A 178 16.28 15.27 -7.52
N SER A 179 15.58 14.73 -6.52
CA SER A 179 15.53 15.28 -5.15
C SER A 179 16.40 14.55 -4.11
N LEU A 180 17.21 13.56 -4.53
CA LEU A 180 17.95 12.68 -3.61
C LEU A 180 19.40 13.08 -3.39
N ARG A 181 19.94 12.76 -2.20
CA ARG A 181 21.37 12.92 -1.85
C ARG A 181 22.23 11.97 -2.69
N ARG A 182 23.49 12.36 -2.96
CA ARG A 182 24.44 11.62 -3.83
C ARG A 182 24.59 10.13 -3.48
N VAL A 183 24.61 9.77 -2.19
CA VAL A 183 24.70 8.37 -1.73
C VAL A 183 23.47 7.57 -2.17
N SER A 184 22.26 8.10 -1.95
CA SER A 184 21.02 7.44 -2.39
C SER A 184 20.90 7.33 -3.92
N ARG A 185 21.45 8.31 -4.67
CA ARG A 185 21.51 8.22 -6.13
C ARG A 185 22.36 7.04 -6.60
N LYS A 186 23.53 6.86 -5.98
CA LYS A 186 24.43 5.73 -6.26
C LYS A 186 23.73 4.40 -6.00
N ASP A 187 23.08 4.26 -4.85
CA ASP A 187 22.42 3.01 -4.47
C ASP A 187 21.26 2.66 -5.40
N ILE A 188 20.47 3.64 -5.82
CA ILE A 188 19.39 3.45 -6.81
C ILE A 188 19.95 3.02 -8.15
N ALA A 189 20.98 3.72 -8.66
CA ALA A 189 21.63 3.36 -9.93
C ALA A 189 22.22 1.94 -9.87
N LEU A 190 22.82 1.56 -8.75
CA LEU A 190 23.36 0.21 -8.54
C LEU A 190 22.24 -0.86 -8.57
N ARG A 191 21.15 -0.62 -7.86
CA ARG A 191 20.00 -1.54 -7.80
C ARG A 191 19.35 -1.70 -9.17
N LEU A 192 19.14 -0.59 -9.89
CA LEU A 192 18.57 -0.61 -11.22
C LEU A 192 19.50 -1.32 -12.22
N ARG A 193 20.79 -1.03 -12.18
CA ARG A 193 21.78 -1.74 -13.01
C ARG A 193 21.77 -3.24 -12.75
N SER A 194 21.67 -3.66 -11.49
CA SER A 194 21.56 -5.08 -11.12
C SER A 194 20.32 -5.72 -11.73
N PHE A 195 19.20 -5.00 -11.75
CA PHE A 195 17.94 -5.48 -12.32
C PHE A 195 17.99 -5.55 -13.85
N VAL A 196 18.46 -4.49 -14.52
CA VAL A 196 18.62 -4.47 -15.99
C VAL A 196 19.58 -5.57 -16.46
N ARG A 197 20.66 -5.82 -15.71
CA ARG A 197 21.57 -6.94 -15.99
C ARG A 197 20.86 -8.30 -15.89
N TYR A 198 19.93 -8.47 -14.98
CA TYR A 198 19.16 -9.71 -14.88
C TYR A 198 18.15 -9.86 -16.05
N LEU A 199 17.62 -8.76 -16.58
CA LEU A 199 16.66 -8.79 -17.70
C LEU A 199 17.30 -9.11 -19.05
N TYR A 200 18.53 -8.64 -19.30
CA TYR A 200 19.15 -8.70 -20.63
C TYR A 200 20.57 -9.29 -20.65
N GLY A 201 21.06 -9.78 -19.51
CA GLY A 201 22.43 -10.30 -19.37
C GLY A 201 22.45 -11.75 -18.94
#